data_AF-A0A517PYQ7-F1
#
_entry.id   AF-A0A517PYQ7-F1
#
_cell.length_a   1.000
_cell.length_b   1.000
_cell.length_c   1.000
_cell.angle_alpha   90.00
_cell.angle_beta   90.00
_cell.angle_gamma   90.00
#
_symmetry.space_group_name_H-M   'P 1'
#
loop_
_entity.id
_entity.type
_entity.pdbx_description
1 polymer ?
#
loop_
_entity_poly.entity_id
_entity_poly.type
_entity_poly.pdbx_seq_one_letter_code
_entity_poly.pdbx_strand_id
1 'polypeptide(L)'
;MDTDKQARTSLLTEFRLRRWARMHYVSADQRKATWNPIVLDEMQNKDQEMHEAEENSMKARVSSMYVPLAPGIITRIDQSHEEAAAPHILKMQDRSSRNLQRVADQMLGE
;
A
#
# COMPACT_ATOMS: atom_id res chain seq x y z
N MET A 1 0.26 22.65 -19.01
CA MET A 1 0.52 21.64 -20.05
C MET A 1 1.85 20.97 -19.72
N ASP A 2 1.97 20.42 -18.50
CA ASP A 2 3.28 20.07 -17.89
C ASP A 2 3.34 18.60 -17.43
N THR A 3 2.21 17.89 -17.53
CA THR A 3 2.06 16.48 -17.16
C THR A 3 2.92 15.54 -17.99
N ASP A 4 3.19 15.88 -19.25
CA ASP A 4 4.04 15.07 -20.15
C ASP A 4 5.51 15.04 -19.73
N LYS A 5 6.00 16.07 -19.03
CA LYS A 5 7.38 16.09 -18.53
C LYS A 5 7.52 15.22 -17.27
N GLN A 6 6.48 15.19 -16.44
CA GLN A 6 6.36 14.26 -15.31
C GLN A 6 6.30 12.80 -15.80
N ALA A 7 5.56 12.55 -16.89
CA ALA A 7 5.44 11.20 -17.47
C ALA A 7 6.76 10.63 -17.98
N ARG A 8 7.76 11.48 -18.27
CA ARG A 8 9.11 11.07 -18.72
C ARG A 8 10.08 10.79 -17.57
N THR A 9 9.74 11.06 -16.32
CA THR A 9 10.58 10.65 -15.18
C THR A 9 10.33 9.19 -14.84
N SER A 10 11.38 8.37 -14.88
CA SER A 10 11.33 6.99 -14.42
C SER A 10 10.82 6.93 -12.97
N LEU A 11 9.98 5.95 -12.66
CA LEU A 11 9.38 5.73 -11.32
C LEU A 11 10.43 5.77 -10.21
N LEU A 12 11.62 5.21 -10.44
CA LEU A 12 12.71 5.24 -9.46
C LEU A 12 13.16 6.67 -9.13
N THR A 13 13.24 7.54 -10.13
CA THR A 13 13.62 8.95 -9.96
C THR A 13 12.53 9.70 -9.19
N GLU A 14 11.26 9.44 -9.51
CA GLU A 14 10.13 10.01 -8.78
C GLU A 14 10.15 9.61 -7.30
N PHE A 15 10.31 8.32 -6.99
CA PHE A 15 10.40 7.85 -5.60
C PHE A 15 11.55 8.48 -4.84
N ARG A 16 12.71 8.66 -5.48
CA ARG A 16 13.85 9.35 -4.88
C ARG A 16 13.54 10.82 -4.58
N LEU A 17 12.89 11.53 -5.51
CA LEU A 17 12.48 12.92 -5.32
C LEU A 17 11.45 13.07 -4.20
N ARG A 18 10.43 12.21 -4.17
CA ARG A 18 9.42 12.18 -3.10
C ARG A 18 10.07 11.92 -1.73
N ARG A 19 10.96 10.93 -1.65
CA ARG A 19 11.72 10.64 -0.42
C ARG A 19 12.54 11.85 0.04
N TRP A 20 13.23 12.50 -0.90
CA TRP A 20 14.01 13.70 -0.59
C TRP A 20 13.12 14.83 -0.09
N ALA A 21 11.98 15.09 -0.74
CA ALA A 21 11.02 16.12 -0.35
C ALA A 21 10.49 15.91 1.08
N ARG A 22 10.19 14.66 1.46
CA ARG A 22 9.77 14.31 2.81
C ARG A 22 10.86 14.53 3.87
N MET A 23 12.12 14.28 3.52
CA MET A 23 13.27 14.48 4.43
C MET A 23 13.65 15.96 4.59
N HIS A 24 13.51 16.74 3.52
CA HIS A 24 13.89 18.16 3.46
C HIS A 24 12.67 19.06 3.30
N TYR A 25 11.65 18.80 4.11
CA TYR A 25 10.41 19.55 4.09
C TYR A 25 10.60 21.02 4.48
N VAL A 26 9.95 21.93 3.76
CA VAL A 26 9.90 23.37 4.04
C VAL A 26 8.47 23.90 3.94
N SER A 27 8.18 24.97 4.70
CA SER A 27 6.88 25.64 4.66
C SER A 27 6.63 26.34 3.31
N ALA A 28 5.37 26.61 2.99
CA ALA A 28 4.95 27.20 1.72
C ALA A 28 5.72 28.48 1.35
N ASP A 29 6.03 29.34 2.33
CA ASP A 29 6.72 30.61 2.13
C ASP A 29 8.17 30.46 1.64
N GLN A 30 8.80 29.32 1.93
CA GLN A 30 10.19 29.03 1.57
C GLN A 30 10.31 28.26 0.25
N ARG A 31 9.18 27.84 -0.35
CA ARG A 31 9.16 27.07 -1.59
C ARG A 31 9.41 27.99 -2.77
N LYS A 32 10.31 27.56 -3.66
CA LYS A 32 10.52 28.24 -4.94
C LYS A 32 9.71 27.53 -6.02
N ALA A 33 8.92 28.29 -6.78
CA ALA A 33 8.14 27.77 -7.92
C ALA A 33 9.01 27.14 -9.02
N THR A 34 10.33 27.37 -8.99
CA THR A 34 11.31 26.78 -9.91
C THR A 34 11.73 25.36 -9.52
N TRP A 35 11.26 24.83 -8.39
CA TRP A 35 11.57 23.48 -7.95
C TRP A 35 10.85 22.42 -8.79
N ASN A 36 11.29 21.17 -8.63
CA ASN A 36 10.68 20.06 -9.35
C ASN A 36 9.21 19.90 -8.91
N PRO A 37 8.25 19.77 -9.84
CA PRO A 37 6.83 19.62 -9.52
C PRO A 37 6.54 18.40 -8.62
N ILE A 38 7.29 17.30 -8.73
CA ILE A 38 7.16 16.12 -7.86
C ILE A 38 7.47 16.48 -6.40
N VAL A 39 8.48 17.33 -6.19
CA VAL A 39 8.87 17.78 -4.85
C VAL A 39 7.81 18.72 -4.27
N LEU A 40 7.28 19.63 -5.08
CA LEU A 40 6.24 20.57 -4.66
C LEU A 40 4.94 19.83 -4.29
N ASP A 41 4.53 18.87 -5.12
CA ASP A 41 3.36 18.01 -4.88
C ASP A 41 3.52 17.20 -3.59
N GLU A 42 4.69 16.56 -3.39
CA GLU A 42 4.94 15.78 -2.18
C GLU A 42 4.99 16.65 -0.91
N MET A 43 5.52 17.88 -0.98
CA MET A 43 5.49 18.81 0.14
C MET A 43 4.06 19.26 0.46
N GLN A 44 3.23 19.49 -0.55
CA GLN A 44 1.81 19.82 -0.36
C GLN A 44 1.04 18.65 0.26
N ASN A 45 1.31 17.42 -0.17
CA ASN A 45 0.72 16.23 0.45
C ASN A 45 1.12 16.11 1.93
N LYS A 46 2.38 16.42 2.25
CA LYS A 46 2.86 16.43 3.64
C LYS A 46 2.18 17.53 4.49
N ASP A 47 1.91 18.71 3.92
CA ASP A 47 1.14 19.77 4.60
C ASP A 47 -0.24 19.27 4.99
N GLN A 48 -0.91 18.63 4.04
CA GLN A 48 -2.25 18.08 4.23
C GLN A 48 -2.25 16.98 5.31
N GLU A 49 -1.29 16.05 5.26
CA GLU A 49 -1.12 15.03 6.30
C GLU A 49 -0.92 15.64 7.70
N MET A 50 -0.16 16.73 7.81
CA MET A 50 0.04 17.42 9.09
C MET A 50 -1.25 18.05 9.60
N HIS A 51 -2.03 18.69 8.72
CA HIS A 51 -3.31 19.28 9.07
C HIS A 51 -4.32 18.20 9.50
N GLU A 52 -4.39 17.10 8.76
CA GLU A 52 -5.24 15.95 9.11
C GLU A 52 -4.83 15.30 10.42
N ALA A 53 -3.53 15.19 10.70
CA ALA A 53 -3.05 14.67 11.98
C ALA A 53 -3.45 15.58 13.16
N GLU A 54 -3.44 16.90 12.97
CA GLU A 54 -3.89 17.87 13.97
C GLU A 54 -5.41 17.79 14.20
N GLU A 55 -6.20 17.76 13.13
CA GLU A 55 -7.65 17.55 13.22
C GLU A 55 -7.99 16.21 13.87
N ASN A 56 -7.30 15.14 13.49
CA ASN A 56 -7.52 13.82 14.05
C ASN A 56 -7.06 13.77 15.51
N SER A 57 -6.02 14.48 15.91
CA SER A 57 -5.64 14.63 17.32
C SER A 57 -6.75 15.31 18.14
N MET A 58 -7.38 16.37 17.61
CA MET A 58 -8.53 17.01 18.26
C MET A 58 -9.75 16.08 18.31
N LYS A 59 -10.11 15.41 17.21
CA LYS A 59 -11.23 14.46 17.15
C LYS A 59 -10.98 13.23 18.02
N ALA A 60 -9.75 12.72 18.06
CA ALA A 60 -9.31 11.59 18.88
C ALA A 60 -9.28 11.95 20.37
N ARG A 61 -8.92 13.18 20.77
CA ARG A 61 -9.03 13.63 22.16
C ARG A 61 -10.49 13.74 22.62
N VAL A 62 -11.37 14.23 21.75
CA VAL A 62 -12.81 14.33 22.05
C VAL A 62 -13.46 12.95 22.13
N SER A 63 -13.05 11.98 21.30
CA SER A 63 -13.52 10.59 21.42
C SER A 63 -12.81 9.78 22.53
N SER A 64 -11.58 10.14 22.91
CA SER A 64 -10.79 9.53 24.00
C SER A 64 -11.34 9.81 25.41
N MET A 65 -12.28 10.75 25.57
CA MET A 65 -12.96 11.00 26.85
C MET A 65 -14.16 10.08 27.06
N TYR A 66 -14.58 9.33 26.04
CA TYR A 66 -15.69 8.40 26.12
C TYR A 66 -15.16 6.96 26.05
N VAL A 67 -15.08 6.31 27.21
CA VAL A 67 -14.90 4.87 27.29
C VAL A 67 -16.24 4.25 26.87
N PRO A 68 -16.32 3.48 25.77
CA PRO A 68 -17.54 2.75 25.45
C PRO A 68 -17.87 1.85 26.64
N LEU A 69 -19.07 2.00 27.20
CA LEU A 69 -19.57 1.05 28.21
C LEU A 69 -19.37 -0.35 27.64
N ALA A 70 -18.81 -1.25 28.46
CA ALA A 70 -18.49 -2.62 28.05
C ALA A 70 -19.66 -3.16 27.23
N PRO A 71 -19.41 -3.68 26.00
CA PRO A 71 -20.48 -4.17 25.15
C PRO A 71 -21.33 -5.14 25.96
N GLY A 72 -22.64 -4.86 26.08
CA GLY A 72 -23.55 -5.68 26.89
C GLY A 72 -23.74 -7.11 26.36
N ILE A 73 -23.11 -7.42 25.23
CA ILE A 73 -23.17 -8.70 24.54
C ILE A 73 -21.80 -9.36 24.69
N ILE A 74 -21.74 -10.38 25.55
CA ILE A 74 -20.59 -11.28 25.64
C ILE A 74 -20.69 -12.25 24.46
N THR A 75 -19.97 -11.97 23.38
CA THR A 75 -19.82 -12.95 22.28
C THR A 75 -18.84 -14.03 22.72
N ARG A 76 -19.29 -15.29 22.73
CA ARG A 76 -18.41 -16.44 22.99
C ARG A 76 -17.58 -16.71 21.75
N ILE A 77 -16.28 -16.39 21.81
CA ILE A 77 -15.30 -16.58 20.72
C ILE A 77 -14.71 -18.00 20.71
N ASP A 78 -15.10 -18.86 21.67
CA ASP A 78 -14.56 -20.22 21.84
C ASP A 78 -15.20 -21.28 20.91
N GLN A 79 -15.83 -20.86 19.80
CA GLN A 79 -16.23 -21.85 18.80
C GLN A 79 -15.02 -22.26 17.98
N SER A 80 -14.93 -23.55 17.65
CA SER A 80 -13.95 -24.06 16.70
C SER A 80 -14.02 -23.21 15.42
N HIS A 81 -12.92 -22.55 15.09
CA HIS A 81 -12.81 -21.83 13.83
C HIS A 81 -13.18 -22.78 12.68
N GLU A 82 -14.04 -22.35 11.77
CA GLU A 82 -14.24 -23.07 10.51
C GLU A 82 -12.86 -23.27 9.86
N GLU A 83 -12.51 -24.51 9.50
CA GLU A 83 -11.25 -24.80 8.83
C GLU A 83 -11.19 -23.98 7.54
N ALA A 84 -10.36 -22.94 7.53
CA ALA A 84 -10.17 -22.12 6.35
C ALA A 84 -9.71 -23.03 5.21
N ALA A 85 -10.41 -22.95 4.06
CA ALA A 85 -10.01 -23.68 2.87
C ALA A 85 -8.55 -23.38 2.55
N ALA A 86 -7.76 -24.43 2.28
CA ALA A 86 -6.37 -24.27 1.93
C ALA A 86 -6.23 -23.25 0.78
N PRO A 87 -5.24 -22.34 0.84
CA PRO A 87 -5.05 -21.35 -0.20
C PRO A 87 -4.94 -22.05 -1.55
N HIS A 88 -5.49 -21.41 -2.59
CA HIS A 88 -5.45 -21.90 -3.97
C HIS A 88 -4.02 -21.78 -4.52
N ILE A 89 -3.11 -22.59 -3.96
CA ILE A 89 -1.74 -22.73 -4.44
C ILE A 89 -1.82 -23.58 -5.69
N LEU A 90 -1.76 -22.92 -6.85
CA LEU A 90 -1.50 -23.59 -8.13
C LEU A 90 -0.23 -24.42 -7.96
N LYS A 91 -0.38 -25.73 -7.77
CA LYS A 91 0.76 -26.65 -7.71
C LYS A 91 1.46 -26.59 -9.06
N MET A 92 2.57 -25.85 -9.12
CA MET A 92 3.48 -25.93 -10.26
C MET A 92 3.87 -27.40 -10.41
N GLN A 93 3.40 -28.05 -11.49
CA GLN A 93 3.79 -29.42 -11.78
C GLN A 93 5.32 -29.50 -11.76
N ASP A 94 5.87 -30.43 -10.99
CA ASP A 94 7.29 -30.69 -10.99
C ASP A 94 7.75 -30.98 -12.44
N ARG A 95 8.97 -30.56 -12.78
CA ARG A 95 9.54 -30.76 -14.12
C ARG A 95 9.51 -32.24 -14.51
N SER A 96 9.68 -33.13 -13.53
CA SER A 96 9.62 -34.59 -13.71
C SER A 96 8.24 -35.05 -14.19
N SER A 97 7.17 -34.53 -13.59
CA SER A 97 5.78 -34.87 -13.96
C SER A 97 5.44 -34.38 -15.36
N ARG A 98 5.91 -33.18 -15.74
CA ARG A 98 5.76 -32.66 -17.11
C ARG A 98 6.49 -33.50 -18.15
N ASN A 99 7.66 -34.05 -17.80
CA ASN A 99 8.45 -34.86 -18.73
C ASN A 99 7.81 -36.24 -18.93
N LEU A 100 7.34 -36.86 -17.85
CA LEU A 100 6.57 -38.12 -17.91
C LEU A 100 5.30 -38.00 -18.75
N GLN A 101 4.55 -36.91 -18.59
CA GLN A 101 3.34 -36.68 -19.39
C GLN A 101 3.67 -36.55 -20.87
N ARG A 102 4.75 -35.83 -21.20
CA ARG A 102 5.20 -35.63 -22.58
C ARG A 102 5.67 -36.93 -23.22
N VAL A 103 6.35 -37.80 -22.47
CA VAL A 103 6.76 -39.13 -22.93
C VAL A 103 5.55 -40.04 -23.13
N ALA A 104 4.57 -40.01 -22.23
CA ALA A 104 3.35 -40.79 -22.36
C ALA A 104 2.52 -40.39 -23.60
N ASP A 105 2.36 -39.08 -23.85
CA ASP A 105 1.67 -38.57 -25.05
C ASP A 105 2.40 -38.93 -26.35
N GLN A 106 3.74 -39.05 -26.30
CA GLN A 106 4.56 -39.44 -27.45
C GLN A 106 4.50 -40.93 -27.76
N MET A 107 4.19 -41.77 -26.77
CA MET A 107 4.04 -43.23 -26.92
C MET A 107 2.62 -43.65 -27.31
N LEU A 108 1.62 -42.79 -27.12
CA LEU A 108 0.22 -43.01 -27.52
C LEU A 108 -0.11 -42.50 -28.92
N GLY A 109 0.87 -41.89 -29.61
CA GLY A 109 0.73 -41.26 -30.92
C GLY A 109 1.38 -42.00 -32.09
N GLU A 110 1.70 -43.30 -31.95
CA GLU A 110 2.10 -44.20 -33.06
C GLU A 110 1.04 -45.27 -33.34
#